data_AF-A0A7S4IAM2-F1
#
_entry.id   AF-A0A7S4IAM2-F1
#
_cell.length_a   1.000
_cell.length_b   1.000
_cell.length_c   1.000
_cell.angle_alpha   90.00
_cell.angle_beta   90.00
_cell.angle_gamma   90.00
#
_symmetry.space_group_name_H-M   'P 1'
#
loop_
_entity.id
_entity.type
_entity.pdbx_description
1 polymer ?
#
loop_
_entity_poly.entity_id
_entity_poly.type
_entity_poly.pdbx_seq_one_letter_code
_entity_poly.pdbx_strand_id
1 'polypeptide(L)'
;MSSSAFRPEKIVVVHGGELATDVASKIKSEIVSASPGGLSDGDVTVQCASVRPKKLLDLGASTLVVFVLQTIENSSPTEEGGTTVRFFKRKTHPSGLLEGEGSFRHYAVLGVGDSNLLLDRQTTTARDCNQVAQELDGRLEALGGVRFRELGMADERTGLTEVKLWIDGLVGALQA
;
A
#
# COMPACT_ATOMS: atom_id res chain seq x y z
N MET A 1 9.43 9.81 27.35
CA MET A 1 8.06 10.18 26.96
C MET A 1 7.48 8.99 26.21
N SER A 2 6.53 8.28 26.80
CA SER A 2 5.95 7.08 26.19
C SER A 2 5.08 7.50 25.00
N SER A 3 5.63 7.43 23.79
CA SER A 3 4.83 7.48 22.56
C SER A 3 3.92 6.27 22.57
N SER A 4 2.61 6.44 22.78
CA SER A 4 1.65 5.37 22.52
C SER A 4 1.81 4.91 21.07
N ALA A 5 1.92 3.61 20.84
CA ALA A 5 1.94 3.05 19.49
C ALA A 5 0.67 3.47 18.72
N PHE A 6 0.81 3.86 17.46
CA PHE A 6 -0.34 4.22 16.62
C PHE A 6 -1.24 3.00 16.44
N ARG A 7 -2.54 3.18 16.73
CA ARG A 7 -3.58 2.18 16.48
C ARG A 7 -4.63 2.78 15.54
N PRO A 8 -4.82 2.22 14.33
CA PRO A 8 -5.78 2.76 13.40
C PRO A 8 -7.21 2.45 13.86
N GLU A 9 -8.11 3.43 13.71
CA GLU A 9 -9.56 3.25 13.88
C GLU A 9 -10.22 2.77 12.57
N LYS A 10 -9.55 3.02 11.43
CA LYS A 10 -10.01 2.65 10.09
C LYS A 10 -8.84 2.22 9.24
N ILE A 11 -9.09 1.30 8.33
CA ILE A 11 -8.12 0.83 7.35
C ILE A 11 -8.73 0.92 5.95
N VAL A 12 -8.01 1.58 5.04
CA VAL A 12 -8.39 1.67 3.63
C VAL A 12 -7.34 0.97 2.81
N VAL A 13 -7.70 -0.16 2.20
CA VAL A 13 -6.85 -0.91 1.27
C VAL A 13 -7.11 -0.40 -0.15
N VAL A 14 -6.11 0.24 -0.75
CA VAL A 14 -6.15 0.83 -2.08
C VAL A 14 -5.42 -0.09 -3.05
N HIS A 15 -6.10 -0.60 -4.08
CA HIS A 15 -5.52 -1.55 -5.03
C HIS A 15 -5.47 -1.00 -6.46
N GLY A 16 -4.40 -1.34 -7.21
CA GLY A 16 -4.28 -1.02 -8.63
C GLY A 16 -3.79 -2.23 -9.41
N GLY A 17 -4.67 -2.80 -10.25
CA GLY A 17 -4.43 -4.03 -11.02
C GLY A 17 -5.29 -5.20 -10.56
N GLU A 18 -5.44 -6.21 -11.43
CA GLU A 18 -6.26 -7.40 -11.16
C GLU A 18 -5.66 -8.22 -10.02
N LEU A 19 -4.38 -8.57 -10.11
CA LEU A 19 -3.71 -9.36 -9.07
C LEU A 19 -3.66 -8.62 -7.72
N ALA A 20 -3.48 -7.30 -7.77
CA ALA A 20 -3.54 -6.46 -6.58
C ALA A 20 -4.94 -6.45 -5.92
N THR A 21 -6.01 -6.67 -6.69
CA THR A 21 -7.39 -6.74 -6.17
C THR A 21 -7.59 -7.98 -5.31
N ASP A 22 -7.09 -9.13 -5.76
CA ASP A 22 -7.16 -10.38 -5.01
C ASP A 22 -6.35 -10.29 -3.71
N VAL A 23 -5.13 -9.74 -3.81
CA VAL A 23 -4.26 -9.51 -2.64
C VAL A 23 -4.89 -8.53 -1.64
N ALA A 24 -5.53 -7.45 -2.12
CA ALA A 24 -6.23 -6.50 -1.26
C ALA A 24 -7.44 -7.12 -0.55
N SER A 25 -8.19 -7.97 -1.24
CA SER A 25 -9.30 -8.72 -0.66
C SER A 25 -8.82 -9.69 0.42
N LYS A 26 -7.68 -10.35 0.19
CA LYS A 26 -7.02 -11.21 1.18
C LYS A 26 -6.55 -10.41 2.40
N ILE A 27 -5.90 -9.25 2.20
CA ILE A 27 -5.51 -8.35 3.30
C ILE A 27 -6.72 -7.99 4.15
N LYS A 28 -7.84 -7.57 3.53
CA LYS A 28 -9.07 -7.25 4.25
C LYS A 28 -9.55 -8.46 5.07
N SER A 29 -9.67 -9.63 4.44
CA SER A 29 -10.15 -10.84 5.10
C SER A 29 -9.32 -11.22 6.33
N GLU A 30 -7.99 -11.18 6.22
CA GLU A 30 -7.08 -11.55 7.31
C GLU A 30 -7.12 -10.53 8.45
N ILE A 31 -7.19 -9.23 8.15
CA ILE A 31 -7.37 -8.18 9.18
C ILE A 31 -8.70 -8.37 9.91
N VAL A 32 -9.81 -8.56 9.18
CA VAL A 32 -11.14 -8.73 9.78
C VAL A 32 -11.19 -10.01 10.63
N SER A 33 -10.62 -11.12 10.13
CA SER A 33 -10.55 -12.37 10.88
C SER A 33 -9.73 -12.26 12.17
N ALA A 34 -8.66 -11.47 12.15
CA ALA A 34 -7.82 -11.25 13.32
C ALA A 34 -8.41 -10.24 14.31
N SER A 35 -9.37 -9.41 13.87
CA SER A 35 -10.02 -8.31 14.59
C SER A 35 -9.06 -7.52 15.51
N PRO A 36 -7.94 -7.00 14.96
CA PRO A 36 -6.96 -6.30 15.77
C PRO A 36 -7.59 -5.03 16.36
N GLY A 37 -7.41 -4.83 17.67
CA GLY A 37 -7.97 -3.67 18.37
C GLY A 37 -9.49 -3.58 18.36
N GLY A 38 -10.21 -4.66 18.00
CA GLY A 38 -11.67 -4.66 17.87
C GLY A 38 -12.19 -4.10 16.56
N LEU A 39 -11.34 -3.93 15.54
CA LEU A 39 -11.77 -3.55 14.19
C LEU A 39 -12.78 -4.56 13.64
N SER A 40 -13.87 -4.02 13.10
CA SER A 40 -14.95 -4.76 12.45
C SER A 40 -14.82 -4.73 10.92
N ASP A 41 -15.64 -5.51 10.21
CA ASP A 41 -15.64 -5.51 8.74
C ASP A 41 -15.93 -4.12 8.13
N GLY A 42 -16.72 -3.29 8.84
CA GLY A 42 -17.05 -1.93 8.40
C GLY A 42 -15.89 -0.94 8.51
N ASP A 43 -14.89 -1.25 9.34
CA ASP A 43 -13.72 -0.39 9.56
C ASP A 43 -12.60 -0.66 8.55
N VAL A 44 -12.70 -1.76 7.79
CA VAL A 44 -11.75 -2.17 6.75
C VAL A 44 -12.41 -2.11 5.38
N THR A 45 -11.99 -1.15 4.57
CA THR A 45 -12.55 -0.93 3.22
C THR A 45 -11.51 -1.26 2.15
N VAL A 46 -11.98 -1.74 1.00
CA VAL A 46 -11.16 -1.98 -0.19
C VAL A 46 -11.67 -1.07 -1.29
N GLN A 47 -10.77 -0.34 -1.96
CA GLN A 47 -11.14 0.52 -3.07
C GLN A 47 -10.08 0.55 -4.16
N CYS A 48 -10.53 0.74 -5.40
CA CYS A 48 -9.65 0.86 -6.55
C CYS A 48 -8.89 2.20 -6.54
N ALA A 49 -7.61 2.16 -6.91
CA ALA A 49 -6.69 3.30 -6.94
C ALA A 49 -7.09 4.42 -7.91
N SER A 50 -7.96 4.14 -8.89
CA SER A 50 -8.51 5.18 -9.77
C SER A 50 -9.63 6.00 -9.12
N VAL A 51 -10.20 5.51 -8.01
CA VAL A 51 -11.34 6.15 -7.33
C VAL A 51 -10.85 7.35 -6.52
N ARG A 52 -10.89 8.52 -7.17
CA ARG A 52 -10.74 9.85 -6.54
C ARG A 52 -9.54 9.93 -5.57
N PRO A 53 -8.29 9.75 -6.05
CA PRO A 53 -7.10 9.68 -5.18
C PRO A 53 -6.89 10.90 -4.27
N LYS A 54 -7.40 12.08 -4.66
CA LYS A 54 -7.37 13.27 -3.81
C LYS A 54 -8.14 13.08 -2.50
N LYS A 55 -9.25 12.33 -2.50
CA LYS A 55 -10.08 12.09 -1.32
C LYS A 55 -9.37 11.23 -0.26
N LEU A 56 -8.27 10.56 -0.61
CA LEU A 56 -7.44 9.88 0.38
C LEU A 56 -6.92 10.86 1.43
N LEU A 57 -6.64 12.12 1.04
CA LEU A 57 -6.21 13.16 1.96
C LEU A 57 -7.29 13.61 2.96
N ASP A 58 -8.54 13.16 2.81
CA ASP A 58 -9.64 13.51 3.70
C ASP A 58 -9.96 12.38 4.71
N LEU A 59 -9.13 11.32 4.75
CA LEU A 59 -9.37 10.12 5.57
C LEU A 59 -9.04 10.30 7.06
N GLY A 60 -8.35 11.38 7.44
CA GLY A 60 -7.99 11.65 8.84
C GLY A 60 -6.79 10.85 9.34
N ALA A 61 -6.14 11.38 10.38
CA ALA A 61 -4.89 10.84 10.92
C ALA A 61 -5.04 9.49 11.65
N SER A 62 -6.25 9.11 12.07
CA SER A 62 -6.56 7.80 12.67
C SER A 62 -6.74 6.68 11.64
N THR A 63 -6.68 7.00 10.34
CA THR A 63 -6.77 6.01 9.26
C THR A 63 -5.40 5.51 8.84
N LEU A 64 -5.26 4.19 8.71
CA LEU A 64 -4.15 3.55 8.01
C LEU A 64 -4.53 3.32 6.53
N VAL A 65 -3.70 3.77 5.61
CA VAL A 65 -3.88 3.50 4.18
C VAL A 65 -2.89 2.44 3.71
N VAL A 66 -3.40 1.32 3.20
CA VAL A 66 -2.59 0.21 2.69
C VAL A 66 -2.66 0.20 1.17
N PHE A 67 -1.56 0.48 0.50
CA PHE A 67 -1.48 0.45 -0.97
C PHE A 67 -1.01 -0.92 -1.45
N VAL A 68 -1.76 -1.52 -2.37
CA VAL A 68 -1.40 -2.75 -3.08
C VAL A 68 -1.31 -2.39 -4.56
N LEU A 69 -0.09 -2.27 -5.09
CA LEU A 69 0.10 -1.79 -6.46
C LEU A 69 0.80 -2.80 -7.33
N GLN A 70 0.17 -3.10 -8.46
CA GLN A 70 0.76 -3.93 -9.48
C GLN A 70 1.67 -3.12 -10.39
N THR A 71 2.87 -3.64 -10.62
CA THR A 71 3.78 -3.16 -11.67
C THR A 71 3.67 -4.09 -12.88
N ILE A 72 3.47 -3.52 -14.05
CA ILE A 72 3.41 -4.22 -15.34
C ILE A 72 4.67 -3.93 -16.17
N GLU A 73 4.66 -4.33 -17.43
CA GLU A 73 5.76 -4.12 -18.38
C GLU A 73 6.29 -2.67 -18.36
N ASN A 74 7.60 -2.53 -18.57
CA ASN A 74 8.30 -1.24 -18.58
C ASN A 74 8.17 -0.46 -17.27
N SER A 75 8.16 -1.15 -16.13
CA SER A 75 8.12 -0.55 -14.79
C SER A 75 6.94 0.41 -14.59
N SER A 76 5.84 0.16 -15.29
CA SER A 76 4.67 1.03 -15.31
C SER A 76 3.60 0.53 -14.35
N PRO A 77 2.78 1.41 -13.77
CA PRO A 77 1.59 0.99 -13.04
C PRO A 77 0.54 0.46 -14.02
N THR A 78 -0.43 -0.30 -13.52
CA THR A 78 -1.68 -0.51 -14.26
C THR A 78 -2.41 0.82 -14.46
N GLU A 79 -3.38 0.86 -15.37
CA GLU A 79 -4.23 2.05 -15.60
C GLU A 79 -4.87 2.56 -14.30
N GLU A 80 -5.39 1.64 -13.46
CA GLU A 80 -5.99 1.98 -12.19
C GLU A 80 -4.96 2.53 -11.19
N GLY A 81 -3.82 1.83 -11.05
CA GLY A 81 -2.74 2.21 -10.14
C GLY A 81 -2.11 3.55 -10.52
N GLY A 82 -2.01 3.83 -11.81
CA GLY A 82 -1.38 5.03 -12.36
C GLY A 82 -2.05 6.31 -11.90
N THR A 83 -3.36 6.29 -11.66
CA THR A 83 -4.11 7.46 -11.19
C THR A 83 -3.69 7.90 -9.79
N THR A 84 -3.58 6.97 -8.83
CA THR A 84 -3.09 7.26 -7.46
C THR A 84 -1.60 7.61 -7.46
N VAL A 85 -0.79 6.84 -8.18
CA VAL A 85 0.66 7.07 -8.26
C VAL A 85 0.95 8.47 -8.83
N ARG A 86 0.29 8.84 -9.94
CA ARG A 86 0.42 10.17 -10.55
C ARG A 86 -0.03 11.27 -9.60
N PHE A 87 -1.05 11.04 -8.78
CA PHE A 87 -1.49 12.02 -7.79
C PHE A 87 -0.41 12.32 -6.75
N PHE A 88 0.15 11.31 -6.08
CA PHE A 88 1.16 11.53 -5.04
C PHE A 88 2.52 11.97 -5.60
N LYS A 89 2.87 11.57 -6.83
CA LYS A 89 4.11 12.00 -7.51
C LYS A 89 4.08 13.44 -8.04
N ARG A 90 2.96 14.18 -7.91
CA ARG A 90 2.93 15.59 -8.36
C ARG A 90 3.98 16.41 -7.62
N LYS A 91 4.83 17.10 -8.39
CA LYS A 91 5.88 17.99 -7.88
C LYS A 91 5.33 19.27 -7.23
N THR A 92 4.08 19.62 -7.53
CA THR A 92 3.40 20.79 -6.99
C THR A 92 2.86 20.59 -5.58
N HIS A 93 2.90 19.36 -5.04
CA HIS A 93 2.49 19.14 -3.67
C HIS A 93 3.48 19.79 -2.69
N PRO A 94 3.00 20.43 -1.62
CA PRO A 94 3.86 20.93 -0.57
C PRO A 94 4.63 19.78 0.10
N SER A 95 5.83 20.09 0.59
CA SER A 95 6.52 19.21 1.55
C SER A 95 5.64 19.04 2.79
N GLY A 96 5.48 17.80 3.28
CA GLY A 96 4.60 17.52 4.41
C GLY A 96 3.10 17.50 4.09
N LEU A 97 2.70 17.26 2.83
CA LEU A 97 1.28 17.12 2.44
C LEU A 97 0.48 16.20 3.39
N LEU A 98 1.08 15.10 3.85
CA LEU A 98 0.45 14.11 4.74
C LEU A 98 0.54 14.48 6.23
N GLU A 99 1.24 15.56 6.57
CA GLU A 99 1.27 16.14 7.92
C GLU A 99 0.10 17.11 8.15
N GLY A 100 -0.61 17.48 7.07
CA GLY A 100 -1.76 18.37 7.13
C GLY A 100 -2.89 17.84 8.01
N GLU A 101 -3.53 18.74 8.75
CA GLU A 101 -4.69 18.44 9.58
C GLU A 101 -5.81 17.85 8.71
N GLY A 102 -6.24 16.62 9.01
CA GLY A 102 -7.25 15.89 8.26
C GLY A 102 -6.74 14.86 7.25
N SER A 103 -5.43 14.85 6.95
CA SER A 103 -4.83 13.78 6.12
C SER A 103 -4.54 12.52 6.92
N PHE A 104 -4.55 11.37 6.24
CA PHE A 104 -3.89 10.18 6.77
C PHE A 104 -2.39 10.45 6.89
N ARG A 105 -1.80 9.90 7.96
CA ARG A 105 -0.36 9.99 8.21
C ARG A 105 0.32 8.63 8.09
N HIS A 106 -0.36 7.56 8.47
CA HIS A 106 0.21 6.22 8.49
C HIS A 106 -0.14 5.46 7.22
N TYR A 107 0.85 4.80 6.64
CA TYR A 107 0.68 4.03 5.43
C TYR A 107 1.50 2.75 5.41
N ALA A 108 1.08 1.80 4.58
CA ALA A 108 1.87 0.62 4.23
C ALA A 108 1.76 0.39 2.72
N VAL A 109 2.80 -0.17 2.09
CA VAL A 109 2.81 -0.46 0.66
C VAL A 109 3.23 -1.91 0.44
N LEU A 110 2.48 -2.62 -0.42
CA LEU A 110 2.84 -3.92 -0.96
C LEU A 110 2.86 -3.81 -2.48
N GLY A 111 4.03 -4.02 -3.06
CA GLY A 111 4.17 -4.21 -4.49
C GLY A 111 3.82 -5.64 -4.88
N VAL A 112 3.10 -5.76 -6.00
CA VAL A 112 2.91 -7.04 -6.68
C VAL A 112 3.47 -6.91 -8.09
N GLY A 113 4.52 -7.66 -8.38
CA GLY A 113 5.21 -7.63 -9.66
C GLY A 113 5.21 -8.99 -10.31
N ASP A 114 5.52 -9.02 -11.60
CA ASP A 114 5.91 -10.25 -12.30
C ASP A 114 7.24 -10.01 -13.00
N SER A 115 8.29 -10.66 -12.51
CA SER A 115 9.61 -10.56 -13.13
C SER A 115 9.68 -11.19 -14.52
N ASN A 116 8.70 -11.99 -14.94
CA ASN A 116 8.61 -12.45 -16.34
C ASN A 116 8.32 -11.32 -17.34
N LEU A 117 7.75 -10.20 -16.87
CA LEU A 117 7.43 -9.01 -17.66
C LEU A 117 8.64 -8.08 -17.86
N LEU A 118 9.79 -8.43 -17.30
CA LEU A 118 11.03 -7.67 -17.46
C LEU A 118 11.81 -8.18 -18.68
N LEU A 119 12.36 -7.23 -19.44
CA LEU A 119 13.06 -7.50 -20.72
C LEU A 119 14.33 -8.35 -20.55
N ASP A 120 15.04 -8.21 -19.42
CA ASP A 120 16.23 -9.01 -19.12
C ASP A 120 15.94 -10.06 -18.04
N ARG A 121 15.60 -11.28 -18.47
CA ARG A 121 15.26 -12.39 -17.58
C ARG A 121 16.46 -12.98 -16.82
N GLN A 122 17.70 -12.63 -17.17
CA GLN A 122 18.89 -13.26 -16.58
C GLN A 122 19.41 -12.56 -15.32
N THR A 123 19.05 -11.28 -15.11
CA THR A 123 19.58 -10.47 -13.99
C THR A 123 18.49 -9.88 -13.08
N THR A 124 17.22 -10.10 -13.41
CA THR A 124 16.10 -9.44 -12.74
C THR A 124 15.62 -10.15 -11.48
N THR A 125 15.23 -9.36 -10.49
CA THR A 125 14.77 -9.78 -9.17
C THR A 125 13.38 -9.21 -8.86
N ALA A 126 12.78 -9.64 -7.75
CA ALA A 126 11.52 -9.08 -7.24
C ALA A 126 11.57 -7.55 -7.05
N ARG A 127 12.77 -6.99 -6.79
CA ARG A 127 12.94 -5.53 -6.68
C ARG A 127 12.70 -4.83 -8.01
N ASP A 128 13.07 -5.46 -9.12
CA ASP A 128 12.99 -4.85 -10.44
C ASP A 128 11.55 -4.87 -10.96
N CYS A 129 10.73 -5.85 -10.55
CA CYS A 129 9.32 -5.93 -10.91
C CYS A 129 8.37 -5.20 -9.95
N ASN A 130 8.87 -4.45 -8.97
CA ASN A 130 8.05 -3.73 -7.97
C ASN A 130 8.34 -2.22 -7.92
N GLN A 131 8.79 -1.65 -9.05
CA GLN A 131 9.25 -0.25 -9.10
C GLN A 131 8.14 0.75 -8.75
N VAL A 132 6.90 0.51 -9.15
CA VAL A 132 5.77 1.40 -8.86
C VAL A 132 5.55 1.54 -7.35
N ALA A 133 5.61 0.43 -6.63
CA ALA A 133 5.43 0.39 -5.18
C ALA A 133 6.60 1.07 -4.45
N GLN A 134 7.84 0.83 -4.88
CA GLN A 134 9.03 1.51 -4.34
C GLN A 134 8.94 3.03 -4.52
N GLU A 135 8.56 3.49 -5.71
CA GLU A 135 8.45 4.92 -5.98
C GLU A 135 7.32 5.58 -5.20
N LEU A 136 6.17 4.90 -5.04
CA LEU A 136 5.09 5.42 -4.22
C LEU A 136 5.49 5.45 -2.75
N ASP A 137 6.07 4.38 -2.22
CA ASP A 137 6.50 4.28 -0.82
C ASP A 137 7.46 5.43 -0.44
N GLY A 138 8.52 5.62 -1.22
CA GLY A 138 9.47 6.72 -0.99
C GLY A 138 8.82 8.10 -1.17
N ARG A 139 7.84 8.22 -2.07
CA ARG A 139 7.13 9.48 -2.26
C ARG A 139 6.21 9.81 -1.09
N LEU A 140 5.52 8.83 -0.51
CA LEU A 140 4.65 9.03 0.65
C LEU A 140 5.47 9.48 1.87
N GLU A 141 6.62 8.86 2.12
CA GLU A 141 7.56 9.32 3.15
C GLU A 141 8.01 10.77 2.91
N ALA A 142 8.43 11.10 1.69
CA ALA A 142 8.86 12.46 1.33
C ALA A 142 7.73 13.50 1.45
N LEU A 143 6.47 13.06 1.46
CA LEU A 143 5.29 13.90 1.70
C LEU A 143 4.90 13.97 3.18
N GLY A 144 5.71 13.42 4.09
CA GLY A 144 5.49 13.45 5.54
C GLY A 144 4.68 12.27 6.09
N GLY A 145 4.46 11.24 5.27
CA GLY A 145 3.85 9.98 5.70
C GLY A 145 4.78 9.18 6.60
N VAL A 146 4.19 8.38 7.49
CA VAL A 146 4.89 7.47 8.41
C VAL A 146 4.59 6.04 8.00
N ARG A 147 5.63 5.27 7.66
CA ARG A 147 5.46 3.84 7.38
C ARG A 147 4.98 3.12 8.63
N PHE A 148 3.84 2.46 8.52
CA PHE A 148 3.30 1.54 9.52
C PHE A 148 3.97 0.16 9.42
N ARG A 149 4.34 -0.24 8.21
CA ARG A 149 5.03 -1.49 7.89
C ARG A 149 6.03 -1.26 6.78
N GLU A 150 7.13 -2.01 6.80
CA GLU A 150 8.10 -2.01 5.71
C GLU A 150 7.47 -2.39 4.36
N LEU A 151 7.98 -1.79 3.29
CA LEU A 151 7.55 -2.08 1.93
C LEU A 151 7.63 -3.58 1.64
N GLY A 152 6.51 -4.16 1.24
CA GLY A 152 6.46 -5.53 0.72
C GLY A 152 6.72 -5.54 -0.78
N MET A 153 7.37 -6.60 -1.27
CA MET A 153 7.57 -6.85 -2.69
C MET A 153 7.29 -8.33 -2.95
N ALA A 154 6.27 -8.61 -3.77
CA ALA A 154 5.92 -9.96 -4.18
C ALA A 154 6.20 -10.15 -5.67
N ASP A 155 6.56 -11.38 -6.04
CA ASP A 155 6.84 -11.76 -7.42
C ASP A 155 5.90 -12.90 -7.84
N GLU A 156 5.06 -12.65 -8.84
CA GLU A 156 4.11 -13.64 -9.36
C GLU A 156 4.83 -14.87 -9.89
N ARG A 157 6.02 -14.70 -10.50
CA ARG A 157 6.86 -15.80 -10.98
C ARG A 157 7.23 -16.78 -9.88
N THR A 158 7.36 -16.34 -8.63
CA THR A 158 7.70 -17.21 -7.47
C THR A 158 6.46 -17.74 -6.75
N GLY A 159 5.26 -17.46 -7.26
CA GLY A 159 3.99 -17.88 -6.66
C GLY A 159 3.53 -17.00 -5.49
N LEU A 160 3.99 -15.73 -5.41
CA LEU A 160 3.54 -14.75 -4.41
C LEU A 160 3.70 -15.19 -2.95
N THR A 161 4.69 -16.02 -2.65
CA THR A 161 4.92 -16.57 -1.30
C THR A 161 5.16 -15.47 -0.25
N GLU A 162 5.69 -14.33 -0.68
CA GLU A 162 5.99 -13.15 0.11
C GLU A 162 4.71 -12.45 0.60
N VAL A 163 3.60 -12.56 -0.14
CA VAL A 163 2.33 -11.90 0.21
C VAL A 163 1.84 -12.37 1.58
N LYS A 164 1.85 -13.68 1.84
CA LYS A 164 1.37 -14.21 3.13
C LYS A 164 2.21 -13.71 4.30
N LEU A 165 3.54 -13.78 4.18
CA LEU A 165 4.45 -13.29 5.23
C LEU A 165 4.27 -11.80 5.45
N TRP A 166 4.04 -11.04 4.38
CA TRP A 166 3.78 -9.63 4.48
C TRP A 166 2.44 -9.35 5.19
N ILE A 167 1.36 -10.07 4.88
CA ILE A 167 0.07 -9.91 5.58
C ILE A 167 0.17 -10.28 7.05
N ASP A 168 0.80 -11.42 7.37
CA ASP A 168 0.90 -11.92 8.75
C ASP A 168 1.56 -10.89 9.67
N GLY A 169 2.64 -10.26 9.22
CA GLY A 169 3.25 -9.22 10.04
C GLY A 169 2.50 -7.88 10.02
N LEU A 170 1.69 -7.56 9.00
CA LEU A 170 0.81 -6.38 9.04
C LEU A 170 -0.22 -6.58 10.14
N VAL A 171 -0.86 -7.75 10.17
CA VAL A 171 -1.79 -8.14 11.23
C VAL A 171 -1.12 -8.14 12.59
N GLY A 172 0.08 -8.73 12.72
CA GLY A 172 0.84 -8.73 13.97
C GLY A 172 1.16 -7.31 14.47
N ALA A 173 1.50 -6.38 13.58
CA ALA A 173 1.74 -4.98 13.94
C ALA A 173 0.46 -4.25 14.39
N LEU A 174 -0.71 -4.60 13.83
CA LEU A 174 -2.00 -4.06 14.26
C LEU A 174 -2.43 -4.55 15.65
N GLN A 175 -1.89 -5.68 16.11
CA GLN A 175 -2.22 -6.29 17.41
C GLN A 175 -1.30 -5.83 18.56
N ALA A 176 -0.17 -5.19 18.25
CA ALA A 176 0.78 -4.66 19.23
C ALA A 176 0.24 -3.42 19.98
#